data_AF-A0A2D4JKM9-F1
#
_entry.id   AF-A0A2D4JKM9-F1
#
_cell.length_a   1.000
_cell.length_b   1.000
_cell.length_c   1.000
_cell.angle_alpha   90.00
_cell.angle_beta   90.00
_cell.angle_gamma   90.00
#
_symmetry.space_group_name_H-M   'P 1'
#
loop_
_entity.id
_entity.type
_entity.pdbx_description
1 polymer ?
#
loop_
_entity_poly.entity_id
_entity_poly.type
_entity_poly.pdbx_seq_one_letter_code
_entity_poly.pdbx_strand_id
1 'polypeptide(L)'
;KIQRWLLEITEHKLELTPEIFLPGIIKGKFSKVIRYIIIHIITAVRKAFAQRWKKEKIPSEEDLIQKIMNCTEMDKFTAELKGKVDSDYYAVWDRWYKWMEDRNKNLYLDIKRDVSINND
;
A
#
# COMPACT_ATOMS: atom_id res chain seq x y z
N LYS A 1 -3.26 5.97 -9.12
CA LYS A 1 -2.78 6.13 -7.72
C LYS A 1 -2.14 4.84 -7.21
N ILE A 2 -2.90 3.77 -6.99
CA ILE A 2 -2.37 2.48 -6.48
C ILE A 2 -1.21 1.92 -7.32
N GLN A 3 -1.30 1.97 -8.65
CA GLN A 3 -0.21 1.52 -9.53
C GLN A 3 1.11 2.27 -9.27
N ARG A 4 1.01 3.59 -9.06
CA ARG A 4 2.14 4.46 -8.79
C ARG A 4 2.76 4.13 -7.43
N TRP A 5 1.94 3.93 -6.41
CA TRP A 5 2.43 3.51 -5.08
C TRP A 5 3.16 2.18 -5.17
N LEU A 6 2.57 1.19 -5.83
CA LEU A 6 3.21 -0.12 -6.00
C LEU A 6 4.55 0.03 -6.73
N LEU A 7 4.61 0.83 -7.80
CA LEU A 7 5.86 1.12 -8.48
C LEU A 7 6.90 1.77 -7.54
N GLU A 8 6.52 2.75 -6.73
CA GLU A 8 7.43 3.44 -5.82
C GLU A 8 7.92 2.54 -4.67
N ILE A 9 7.05 1.69 -4.13
CA ILE A 9 7.37 0.78 -3.01
C ILE A 9 8.21 -0.41 -3.48
N THR A 10 7.88 -0.96 -4.67
CA THR A 10 8.53 -2.17 -5.17
C THR A 10 9.65 -1.88 -6.14
N GLU A 11 9.73 -0.68 -6.71
CA GLU A 11 10.61 -0.33 -7.84
C GLU A 11 10.37 -1.18 -9.09
N HIS A 12 9.18 -1.77 -9.21
CA HIS A 12 8.82 -2.63 -10.33
C HIS A 12 7.56 -2.11 -11.02
N LYS A 13 7.60 -2.06 -12.35
CA LYS A 13 6.42 -1.76 -13.14
C LYS A 13 5.47 -2.95 -13.11
N LEU A 14 4.37 -2.79 -12.37
CA LEU A 14 3.27 -3.75 -12.34
C LEU A 14 2.19 -3.33 -13.34
N GLU A 15 1.85 -4.24 -14.24
CA GLU A 15 0.67 -4.10 -15.08
C GLU A 15 -0.56 -4.49 -14.25
N LEU A 16 -1.39 -3.52 -13.89
CA LEU A 16 -2.60 -3.76 -13.11
C LEU A 16 -3.70 -4.36 -14.00
N THR A 17 -3.71 -5.68 -14.12
CA THR A 17 -4.77 -6.41 -14.83
C THR A 17 -5.90 -6.82 -13.88
N PRO A 18 -7.12 -7.07 -14.37
CA PRO A 18 -8.23 -7.57 -13.53
C PRO A 18 -7.87 -8.85 -12.76
N GLU A 19 -7.00 -9.70 -13.30
CA GLU A 19 -6.54 -10.94 -12.67
C GLU A 19 -5.71 -10.69 -11.40
N ILE A 20 -5.09 -9.52 -11.27
CA ILE A 20 -4.41 -9.16 -10.02
C ILE A 20 -5.44 -8.81 -8.93
N PHE A 21 -6.55 -8.17 -9.30
CA PHE A 21 -7.59 -7.76 -8.35
C PHE A 21 -8.54 -8.90 -7.96
N LEU A 22 -8.82 -9.84 -8.87
CA LEU A 22 -9.79 -10.91 -8.64
C LEU A 22 -9.12 -12.13 -7.97
N PRO A 23 -8.28 -12.92 -8.66
CA PRO A 23 -7.60 -14.07 -8.08
C PRO A 23 -6.24 -13.78 -7.43
N GLY A 24 -5.72 -12.54 -7.48
CA GLY A 24 -4.38 -12.24 -6.96
C GLY A 24 -3.24 -12.79 -7.83
N ILE A 25 -3.54 -13.08 -9.11
CA ILE A 25 -2.57 -13.68 -10.03
C ILE A 25 -1.65 -12.58 -10.55
N ILE A 26 -0.43 -12.57 -10.02
CA ILE A 26 0.63 -11.67 -10.47
C ILE A 26 1.44 -12.38 -11.56
N LYS A 27 1.32 -11.88 -12.79
CA LYS A 27 2.14 -12.29 -13.95
C LYS A 27 3.53 -11.67 -13.83
N GLY A 28 4.58 -12.44 -14.10
CA GLY A 28 5.98 -11.98 -14.03
C GLY A 28 6.81 -12.61 -12.90
N LYS A 29 8.13 -12.46 -13.01
CA LYS A 29 9.11 -12.94 -12.03
C LYS A 29 9.35 -11.85 -10.97
N PHE A 30 8.70 -12.00 -9.82
CA PHE A 30 8.92 -11.17 -8.64
C PHE A 30 9.44 -12.02 -7.50
N SER A 31 10.30 -11.45 -6.65
CA SER A 31 10.72 -12.12 -5.41
C SER A 31 9.51 -12.37 -4.50
N LYS A 32 9.65 -13.32 -3.56
CA LYS A 32 8.59 -13.64 -2.60
C LYS A 32 8.13 -12.41 -1.80
N VAL A 33 9.08 -11.57 -1.38
CA VAL A 33 8.84 -10.32 -0.64
C VAL A 33 8.02 -9.32 -1.48
N ILE A 34 8.40 -9.09 -2.74
CA ILE A 34 7.69 -8.16 -3.63
C ILE A 34 6.30 -8.70 -3.99
N ARG A 35 6.19 -10.00 -4.25
CA ARG A 35 4.88 -10.61 -4.50
C ARG A 35 3.97 -10.49 -3.28
N TYR A 36 4.52 -10.68 -2.08
CA TYR A 36 3.78 -10.55 -0.83
C TYR A 36 3.20 -9.14 -0.66
N ILE A 37 4.02 -8.10 -0.80
CA ILE A 37 3.57 -6.71 -0.56
C ILE A 37 2.49 -6.29 -1.57
N ILE A 38 2.64 -6.66 -2.85
CA ILE A 38 1.66 -6.38 -3.90
C ILE A 38 0.31 -7.01 -3.55
N ILE A 39 0.31 -8.31 -3.18
CA ILE A 39 -0.94 -9.02 -2.85
C ILE A 39 -1.62 -8.37 -1.65
N HIS A 40 -0.88 -8.01 -0.60
CA HIS A 40 -1.47 -7.45 0.61
C HIS A 40 -2.06 -6.05 0.39
N ILE A 41 -1.33 -5.16 -0.30
CA ILE A 41 -1.83 -3.82 -0.65
C ILE A 41 -3.09 -3.95 -1.51
N ILE A 42 -3.06 -4.77 -2.56
CA ILE A 42 -4.20 -4.93 -3.47
C ILE A 42 -5.40 -5.55 -2.75
N THR A 43 -5.16 -6.51 -1.84
CA THR A 43 -6.21 -7.10 -1.01
C THR A 43 -6.86 -6.06 -0.10
N ALA A 44 -6.06 -5.22 0.57
CA ALA A 44 -6.58 -4.17 1.45
C ALA A 44 -7.38 -3.12 0.67
N VAL A 45 -6.85 -2.67 -0.48
CA VAL A 45 -7.54 -1.76 -1.40
C VAL A 45 -8.87 -2.38 -1.85
N ARG A 46 -8.84 -3.62 -2.35
CA ARG A 46 -10.06 -4.31 -2.78
C ARG A 46 -11.08 -4.39 -1.66
N LYS A 47 -10.65 -4.68 -0.43
CA LYS A 47 -11.53 -4.70 0.74
C LYS A 47 -12.12 -3.32 1.03
N ALA A 48 -11.36 -2.23 0.91
CA ALA A 48 -11.86 -0.87 1.08
C ALA A 48 -12.96 -0.54 0.05
N PHE A 49 -12.72 -0.85 -1.22
CA PHE A 49 -13.71 -0.69 -2.30
C PHE A 49 -14.95 -1.56 -2.07
N ALA A 50 -14.76 -2.85 -1.77
CA ALA A 50 -15.85 -3.77 -1.49
C ALA A 50 -16.65 -3.39 -0.24
N GLN A 51 -16.06 -2.72 0.75
CA GLN A 51 -16.79 -2.22 1.92
C GLN A 51 -17.64 -0.99 1.60
N ARG A 52 -17.27 -0.23 0.57
CA ARG A 52 -18.00 0.97 0.11
C ARG A 52 -18.84 0.74 -1.12
N TRP A 53 -18.97 -0.49 -1.62
CA TRP A 53 -19.71 -0.79 -2.86
C TRP A 53 -21.19 -0.35 -2.84
N LYS A 54 -21.81 -0.24 -1.66
CA LYS A 54 -23.19 0.27 -1.48
C LYS A 54 -23.26 1.77 -1.16
N LYS A 55 -22.12 2.43 -0.94
CA LYS A 55 -22.04 3.87 -0.68
C LYS A 55 -21.61 4.55 -1.99
N GLU A 56 -22.26 5.63 -2.38
CA GLU A 56 -21.94 6.35 -3.63
C GLU A 56 -20.53 6.94 -3.66
N LYS A 57 -19.86 6.99 -2.49
CA LYS A 57 -18.54 7.60 -2.35
C LYS A 57 -17.42 6.56 -2.47
N ILE A 58 -16.62 6.71 -3.53
CA ILE A 58 -15.33 6.05 -3.70
C ILE A 58 -14.44 6.33 -2.48
N PRO A 59 -13.72 5.33 -1.92
CA PRO A 59 -12.77 5.56 -0.84
C PRO A 59 -11.76 6.66 -1.19
N SER A 60 -11.51 7.59 -0.27
CA SER A 60 -10.45 8.58 -0.45
C SER A 60 -9.08 7.94 -0.36
N GLU A 61 -8.04 8.73 -0.63
CA GLU A 61 -6.67 8.24 -0.55
C GLU A 61 -6.28 7.87 0.89
N GLU A 62 -6.71 8.68 1.84
CA GLU A 62 -6.55 8.48 3.28
C GLU A 62 -7.30 7.22 3.74
N ASP A 63 -8.51 7.00 3.23
CA ASP A 63 -9.29 5.80 3.53
C ASP A 63 -8.54 4.53 3.08
N LEU A 64 -7.91 4.56 1.90
CA LEU A 64 -7.14 3.44 1.37
C LEU A 64 -5.86 3.21 2.19
N ILE A 65 -5.12 4.28 2.51
CA ILE A 65 -3.90 4.21 3.33
C ILE A 65 -4.24 3.63 4.71
N GLN A 66 -5.27 4.17 5.38
CA GLN A 66 -5.69 3.66 6.69
C GLN A 66 -6.10 2.19 6.60
N LYS A 67 -6.77 1.78 5.51
CA LYS A 67 -7.14 0.38 5.34
C LYS A 67 -5.93 -0.52 5.18
N ILE A 68 -4.94 -0.10 4.39
CA ILE A 68 -3.68 -0.84 4.21
C ILE A 68 -2.97 -0.96 5.56
N MET A 69 -2.83 0.14 6.31
CA MET A 69 -2.21 0.15 7.65
C MET A 69 -2.89 -0.83 8.62
N ASN A 70 -4.23 -0.76 8.74
CA ASN A 70 -4.96 -1.69 9.60
C ASN A 70 -4.76 -3.15 9.19
N CYS A 71 -4.69 -3.41 7.87
CA CYS A 71 -4.39 -4.75 7.36
C CYS A 71 -2.97 -5.19 7.70
N THR A 72 -1.98 -4.30 7.59
CA THR A 72 -0.59 -4.56 7.96
C THR A 72 -0.45 -4.91 9.45
N GLU A 73 -1.10 -4.15 10.33
CA GLU A 73 -1.06 -4.38 11.78
C GLU A 73 -1.69 -5.72 12.15
N MET A 74 -2.86 -6.03 11.58
CA MET A 74 -3.53 -7.31 11.79
C MET A 74 -2.72 -8.50 11.24
N ASP A 75 -2.05 -8.30 10.11
CA ASP A 75 -1.17 -9.31 9.49
C ASP A 75 0.02 -9.58 10.41
N LYS A 76 0.75 -8.54 10.85
CA LYS A 76 1.85 -8.64 11.84
C LYS A 76 1.42 -9.38 13.11
N PHE A 77 0.29 -8.97 13.69
CA PHE A 77 -0.25 -9.63 14.88
C PHE A 77 -0.56 -11.12 14.62
N THR A 78 -1.08 -11.45 13.44
CA THR A 78 -1.34 -12.85 13.05
C THR A 78 -0.05 -13.66 12.89
N ALA A 79 1.02 -13.05 12.38
CA ALA A 79 2.33 -13.71 12.28
C ALA A 79 2.93 -13.99 13.66
N GLU A 80 2.84 -13.03 14.58
CA GLU A 80 3.28 -13.16 15.97
C GLU A 80 2.55 -14.30 16.68
N LEU A 81 1.22 -14.35 16.58
CA LEU A 81 0.42 -15.45 17.14
C LEU A 81 0.77 -16.82 16.58
N LYS A 82 1.25 -16.88 15.33
CA LYS A 82 1.67 -18.14 14.67
C LYS A 82 3.12 -18.51 14.98
N GLY A 83 3.83 -17.71 15.78
CA GLY A 83 5.27 -17.89 16.01
C GLY A 83 6.11 -17.72 14.75
N LYS A 84 5.55 -17.09 13.70
CA LYS A 84 6.20 -16.88 12.39
C LYS A 84 6.85 -15.50 12.33
N VAL A 85 7.65 -15.19 13.33
CA VAL A 85 8.40 -13.94 13.44
C VAL A 85 9.66 -14.04 12.56
N ASP A 86 9.48 -14.33 11.28
CA ASP A 86 10.60 -14.43 10.34
C ASP A 86 11.01 -13.02 9.88
N SER A 87 12.31 -12.74 9.80
CA SER A 87 12.85 -11.43 9.39
C SER A 87 12.31 -10.97 8.04
N ASP A 88 12.11 -11.91 7.12
CA ASP A 88 11.64 -11.64 5.76
C ASP A 88 10.22 -11.07 5.75
N TYR A 89 9.40 -11.41 6.73
CA TYR A 89 8.02 -10.94 6.85
C TYR A 89 7.96 -9.48 7.28
N TYR A 90 8.75 -9.10 8.30
CA TYR A 90 8.86 -7.70 8.73
C TYR A 90 9.54 -6.84 7.67
N ALA A 91 10.55 -7.39 6.97
CA ALA A 91 11.23 -6.70 5.87
C ALA A 91 10.30 -6.34 4.70
N VAL A 92 9.20 -7.07 4.51
CA VAL A 92 8.16 -6.69 3.54
C VAL A 92 7.53 -5.37 3.95
N TRP A 93 7.02 -5.28 5.18
CA TRP A 93 6.28 -4.11 5.63
C TRP A 93 7.16 -2.88 5.88
N ASP A 94 8.45 -3.07 6.19
CA ASP A 94 9.40 -1.96 6.31
C ASP A 94 9.49 -1.10 5.04
N ARG A 95 9.35 -1.71 3.85
CA ARG A 95 9.30 -0.94 2.58
C ARG A 95 8.08 -0.03 2.52
N TRP A 96 6.93 -0.51 2.98
CA TRP A 96 5.72 0.29 3.05
C TRP A 96 5.88 1.46 4.03
N TYR A 97 6.41 1.21 5.23
CA TYR A 97 6.60 2.28 6.23
C TYR A 97 7.60 3.34 5.77
N LYS A 98 8.73 2.93 5.19
CA LYS A 98 9.72 3.87 4.62
C LYS A 98 9.10 4.75 3.54
N TRP A 99 8.37 4.13 2.61
CA TRP A 99 7.68 4.88 1.56
C TRP A 99 6.61 5.85 2.13
N MET A 100 5.89 5.46 3.18
CA MET A 100 4.93 6.33 3.87
C MET A 100 5.60 7.53 4.55
N GLU A 101 6.75 7.33 5.20
CA GLU A 101 7.53 8.43 5.80
C GLU A 101 8.00 9.42 4.75
N ASP A 102 8.56 8.93 3.64
CA ASP A 102 9.05 9.78 2.54
C ASP A 102 7.91 10.56 1.89
N ARG A 103 6.77 9.89 1.69
CA ARG A 103 5.56 10.53 1.20
C ARG A 103 5.05 11.64 2.12
N ASN A 104 5.04 11.42 3.43
CA ASN A 104 4.60 12.43 4.39
C ASN A 104 5.54 13.62 4.44
N LYS A 105 6.87 13.39 4.33
CA LYS A 105 7.87 14.47 4.22
C LYS A 105 7.66 15.29 2.94
N ASN A 106 7.40 14.64 1.82
CA ASN A 106 7.15 15.32 0.55
C ASN A 106 5.84 16.13 0.58
N LEU A 107 4.77 15.58 1.17
CA LEU A 107 3.51 16.32 1.36
C LEU A 107 3.73 17.59 2.21
N TYR A 108 4.53 17.50 3.27
CA TYR A 108 4.89 18.66 4.11
C TYR A 108 5.70 19.71 3.34
N LEU A 109 6.65 19.28 2.49
CA LEU A 109 7.46 20.18 1.67
C LEU A 109 6.62 20.88 0.58
N ASP A 110 5.69 20.16 -0.05
CA ASP A 110 4.79 20.71 -1.07
C ASP A 110 3.86 21.77 -0.46
N ILE A 111 3.25 21.50 0.71
CA ILE A 111 2.44 22.48 1.45
C ILE A 111 3.28 23.72 1.80
N LYS A 112 4.51 23.53 2.27
CA LYS A 112 5.40 24.65 2.63
C LYS A 112 5.77 25.50 1.42
N ARG A 113 5.95 24.88 0.25
CA ARG A 113 6.26 25.55 -1.02
C ARG A 113 5.07 26.35 -1.53
N ASP A 114 3.86 25.78 -1.49
CA ASP A 114 2.63 26.46 -1.90
C ASP A 114 2.30 27.65 -0.98
N VAL A 115 2.54 27.51 0.34
CA VAL A 115 2.42 28.63 1.28
C VAL A 115 3.45 29.74 0.99
N SER A 116 4.67 29.37 0.57
CA SER A 116 5.70 30.37 0.25
C SER A 116 5.40 31.13 -1.05
N ILE A 117 4.81 30.48 -2.06
CA ILE A 117 4.46 31.08 -3.36
C ILE A 117 3.23 31.99 -3.25
N ASN A 118 2.28 31.69 -2.35
CA ASN A 118 1.06 32.49 -2.17
C ASN A 118 1.25 33.71 -1.23
N ASN A 119 2.47 33.93 -0.71
CA ASN A 119 2.81 35.06 0.16
C ASN A 119 3.76 36.07 -0.51
N ASP A 120 4.06 35.90 -1.80
CA ASP A 120 4.75 36.86 -2.68
C ASP A 120 3.75 37.48 -3.68
#